data_AF-A0A7J4AZM4-F1
#
_entry.id   AF-A0A7J4AZM4-F1
#
_cell.length_a   1.000
_cell.length_b   1.000
_cell.length_c   1.000
_cell.angle_alpha   90.00
_cell.angle_beta   90.00
_cell.angle_gamma   90.00
#
_symmetry.space_group_name_H-M   'P 1'
#
loop_
_entity.id
_entity.type
_entity.pdbx_description
1 polymer ?
#
loop_
_entity_poly.entity_id
_entity_poly.type
_entity_poly.pdbx_seq_one_letter_code
_entity_poly.pdbx_strand_id
1 'polypeptide(L)'
;FKTMPPALDCLLSYKDLKIDGVILPGHVSTIIGVKPYVEIFRKHRVPAVISGFEPLDIVESIHMILKQIIEGRSEVENEYVRTVRYDGNVKAVGFIQQVFKPVDAEWRGLGVIAGSGLALKDDFKEFDAVEKYDLKPMKIEEPLGCLCGEVIRGSKKPTECKLYRRVCNPNNPVGPCMVSSEGTCAAYYYAGVE
;
A
#
# COMPACT_ATOMS: atom_id res chain seq x y z
N PHE A 1 -2.21 6.47 -11.83
CA PHE A 1 -2.48 6.26 -10.38
C PHE A 1 -2.40 4.78 -10.03
N LYS A 2 -2.54 4.39 -8.76
CA LYS A 2 -2.35 3.02 -8.25
C LYS A 2 -3.46 2.60 -7.28
N THR A 3 -3.68 1.30 -7.13
CA THR A 3 -4.75 0.70 -6.31
C THR A 3 -4.22 -0.38 -5.36
N MET A 4 -4.80 -0.47 -4.17
CA MET A 4 -4.29 -1.34 -3.10
C MET A 4 -4.60 -2.83 -3.25
N PRO A 5 -5.83 -3.28 -3.61
CA PRO A 5 -6.14 -4.71 -3.59
C PRO A 5 -5.20 -5.58 -4.45
N PRO A 6 -4.87 -5.22 -5.70
CA PRO A 6 -3.92 -6.00 -6.50
C PRO A 6 -2.50 -6.02 -5.91
N ALA A 7 -2.07 -4.92 -5.29
CA ALA A 7 -0.77 -4.85 -4.63
C ALA A 7 -0.70 -5.76 -3.39
N LEU A 8 -1.78 -5.86 -2.62
CA LEU A 8 -1.90 -6.78 -1.48
C LEU A 8 -1.91 -8.24 -1.94
N ASP A 9 -2.66 -8.58 -3.00
CA ASP A 9 -2.66 -9.95 -3.56
C ASP A 9 -1.27 -10.35 -4.04
N CYS A 10 -0.56 -9.44 -4.71
CA CYS A 10 0.83 -9.63 -5.12
C CYS A 10 1.76 -9.82 -3.91
N LEU A 11 1.68 -8.95 -2.90
CA LEU A 11 2.52 -9.02 -1.70
C LEU A 11 2.35 -10.36 -0.96
N LEU A 12 1.11 -10.80 -0.76
CA LEU A 12 0.79 -12.05 -0.06
C LEU A 12 1.24 -13.30 -0.84
N SER A 13 1.49 -13.19 -2.15
CA SER A 13 2.04 -14.29 -2.95
C SER A 13 3.53 -14.57 -2.69
N TYR A 14 4.26 -13.62 -2.09
CA TYR A 14 5.68 -13.77 -1.72
C TYR A 14 5.83 -14.58 -0.43
N LYS A 15 6.17 -15.87 -0.58
CA LYS A 15 6.32 -16.81 0.55
C LYS A 15 7.47 -16.47 1.51
N ASP A 16 8.45 -15.70 1.06
CA ASP A 16 9.61 -15.29 1.84
C ASP A 16 9.31 -14.18 2.87
N LEU A 17 8.18 -13.47 2.74
CA LEU A 17 7.81 -12.35 3.62
C LEU A 17 7.19 -12.76 4.96
N LYS A 18 6.82 -14.04 5.14
CA LYS A 18 6.27 -14.61 6.40
C LYS A 18 5.21 -13.70 7.06
N ILE A 19 4.15 -13.39 6.33
CA ILE A 19 3.06 -12.52 6.79
C ILE A 19 1.96 -13.40 7.42
N ASP A 20 1.82 -13.35 8.74
CA ASP A 20 0.79 -14.11 9.47
C ASP A 20 -0.52 -13.34 9.64
N GLY A 21 -0.53 -12.04 9.39
CA GLY A 21 -1.71 -11.18 9.50
C GLY A 21 -1.45 -9.79 8.92
N VAL A 22 -2.52 -9.09 8.54
CA VAL A 22 -2.41 -7.77 7.88
C VAL A 22 -3.34 -6.74 8.52
N ILE A 23 -2.77 -5.59 8.87
CA ILE A 23 -3.54 -4.39 9.15
C ILE A 23 -3.81 -3.67 7.83
N LEU A 24 -5.09 -3.56 7.46
CA LEU A 24 -5.55 -2.92 6.24
C LEU A 24 -5.73 -1.41 6.44
N PRO A 25 -5.46 -0.60 5.40
CA PRO A 25 -5.49 0.86 5.50
C PRO A 25 -6.91 1.42 5.70
N GLY A 26 -7.14 2.14 6.79
CA GLY A 26 -8.43 2.74 7.11
C GLY A 26 -8.96 3.67 6.01
N HIS A 27 -8.19 4.69 5.62
CA HIS A 27 -8.66 5.70 4.65
C HIS A 27 -8.96 5.14 3.25
N VAL A 28 -8.16 4.20 2.74
CA VAL A 28 -8.45 3.54 1.46
C VAL A 28 -9.74 2.73 1.59
N SER A 29 -9.91 2.02 2.71
CA SER A 29 -11.09 1.22 3.00
C SER A 29 -12.35 2.06 3.21
N THR A 30 -12.24 3.31 3.67
CA THR A 30 -13.36 4.27 3.69
C THR A 30 -13.93 4.49 2.29
N ILE A 31 -13.07 4.47 1.26
CA ILE A 31 -13.49 4.64 -0.13
C ILE A 31 -14.00 3.33 -0.72
N ILE A 32 -13.20 2.27 -0.68
CA ILE A 32 -13.49 1.03 -1.43
C ILE A 32 -14.29 -0.01 -0.63
N GLY A 33 -14.40 0.16 0.68
CA GLY A 33 -15.09 -0.74 1.59
C GLY A 33 -14.28 -1.96 2.01
N VAL A 34 -14.94 -2.86 2.73
CA VAL A 34 -14.41 -4.16 3.16
C VAL A 34 -14.39 -5.15 2.01
N LYS A 35 -15.44 -5.12 1.19
CA LYS A 35 -15.75 -6.11 0.15
C LYS A 35 -14.58 -6.46 -0.78
N PRO A 36 -13.78 -5.50 -1.31
CA PRO A 36 -12.70 -5.82 -2.24
C PRO A 36 -11.56 -6.67 -1.65
N TYR A 37 -11.42 -6.70 -0.33
CA TYR A 37 -10.36 -7.47 0.34
C TYR A 37 -10.76 -8.92 0.59
N VAL A 38 -12.05 -9.21 0.73
CA VAL A 38 -12.56 -10.49 1.23
C VAL A 38 -12.02 -11.70 0.47
N GLU A 39 -12.09 -11.69 -0.85
CA GLU A 39 -11.61 -12.82 -1.66
C GLU A 39 -10.09 -12.98 -1.64
N ILE A 40 -9.36 -11.87 -1.56
CA ILE A 40 -7.89 -11.87 -1.52
C ILE A 40 -7.40 -12.57 -0.25
N PHE A 41 -7.92 -12.14 0.90
CA PHE A 41 -7.49 -12.70 2.19
C PHE A 41 -8.01 -14.12 2.41
N ARG A 42 -9.20 -14.45 1.90
CA ARG A 42 -9.68 -15.84 1.86
C ARG A 42 -8.78 -16.75 1.03
N LYS A 43 -8.36 -16.30 -0.15
CA LYS A 43 -7.44 -17.04 -1.04
C LYS A 43 -6.11 -17.34 -0.38
N HIS A 44 -5.53 -16.35 0.33
CA HIS A 44 -4.23 -16.49 0.98
C HIS A 44 -4.28 -17.10 2.39
N ARG A 45 -5.48 -17.22 2.98
CA ARG A 45 -5.68 -17.71 4.36
C ARG A 45 -4.89 -16.91 5.39
N VAL A 46 -4.89 -15.59 5.22
CA VAL A 46 -4.25 -14.64 6.14
C VAL A 46 -5.35 -13.79 6.78
N PRO A 47 -5.44 -13.72 8.12
CA PRO A 47 -6.39 -12.83 8.78
C PRO A 47 -6.02 -11.37 8.51
N ALA A 48 -7.04 -10.54 8.32
CA ALA A 48 -6.86 -9.11 8.09
C ALA A 48 -7.88 -8.28 8.86
N VAL A 49 -7.43 -7.11 9.32
CA VAL A 49 -8.29 -6.17 10.04
C VAL A 49 -8.10 -4.77 9.48
N ILE A 50 -9.19 -4.13 9.09
CA ILE A 50 -9.20 -2.70 8.71
C ILE A 50 -9.14 -1.88 9.99
N SER A 51 -8.05 -1.12 10.15
CA SER A 51 -7.77 -0.32 11.34
C SER A 51 -7.99 1.16 11.10
N GLY A 52 -8.38 1.87 12.17
CA GLY A 52 -8.15 3.31 12.28
C GLY A 52 -6.67 3.66 12.48
N PHE A 53 -6.40 4.89 12.90
CA PHE A 53 -5.04 5.45 13.03
C PHE A 53 -4.69 5.87 14.45
N GLU A 54 -5.64 5.81 15.39
CA GLU A 54 -5.35 6.04 16.79
C GLU A 54 -4.56 4.86 17.36
N PRO A 55 -3.70 5.07 18.37
CA PRO A 55 -2.93 3.98 18.96
C PRO A 55 -3.78 2.80 19.42
N LEU A 56 -4.98 3.07 19.96
CA LEU A 56 -5.92 2.02 20.38
C LEU A 56 -6.53 1.24 19.22
N ASP A 57 -6.77 1.88 18.07
CA ASP A 57 -7.28 1.19 16.87
C ASP A 57 -6.27 0.13 16.41
N ILE A 58 -4.98 0.50 16.43
CA ILE A 58 -3.88 -0.37 16.02
C ILE A 58 -3.73 -1.53 17.01
N VAL A 59 -3.76 -1.26 18.32
CA VAL A 59 -3.65 -2.30 19.35
C VAL A 59 -4.82 -3.28 19.28
N GLU A 60 -6.04 -2.79 19.11
CA GLU A 60 -7.22 -3.66 18.96
C GLU A 60 -7.15 -4.48 17.68
N SER A 61 -6.73 -3.89 16.56
CA SER A 61 -6.55 -4.60 15.30
C SER A 61 -5.52 -5.73 15.41
N ILE A 62 -4.41 -5.51 16.13
CA ILE A 62 -3.43 -6.57 16.43
C ILE A 62 -4.08 -7.68 17.27
N HIS A 63 -4.83 -7.32 18.31
CA HIS A 63 -5.53 -8.28 19.16
C HIS A 63 -6.53 -9.14 18.35
N MET A 64 -7.33 -8.52 17.48
CA MET A 64 -8.27 -9.20 16.58
C MET A 64 -7.57 -10.17 15.63
N ILE A 65 -6.46 -9.76 15.02
CA ILE A 65 -5.63 -10.63 14.17
C ILE A 65 -5.13 -11.85 14.97
N LEU A 66 -4.54 -11.63 16.15
CA LEU A 66 -4.00 -12.69 16.99
C LEU A 66 -5.09 -13.68 17.43
N LYS A 67 -6.29 -13.19 17.76
CA LYS A 67 -7.44 -14.02 18.09
C LYS A 67 -7.84 -14.92 16.91
N GLN A 68 -7.91 -14.38 15.69
CA GLN A 68 -8.17 -15.18 14.50
C GLN A 68 -7.12 -16.27 14.28
N ILE A 69 -5.83 -15.96 14.47
CA ILE A 69 -4.74 -16.94 14.35
C ILE A 69 -4.94 -18.09 15.36
N ILE A 70 -5.24 -17.78 16.62
CA ILE A 70 -5.48 -18.78 17.67
C ILE A 70 -6.71 -19.65 17.35
N GLU A 71 -7.76 -19.05 16.77
CA GLU A 71 -9.00 -19.74 16.38
C GLU A 71 -8.89 -20.47 15.03
N GLY A 72 -7.78 -20.34 14.30
CA GLY A 72 -7.62 -20.90 12.95
C GLY A 72 -8.50 -20.24 11.89
N ARG A 73 -8.92 -18.98 12.10
CA ARG A 73 -9.72 -18.19 11.16
C ARG A 73 -8.83 -17.27 10.31
N SER A 74 -9.33 -16.87 9.14
CA SER A 74 -8.66 -15.96 8.21
C SER A 74 -9.68 -15.11 7.45
N GLU A 75 -10.36 -14.27 8.22
CA GLU A 75 -11.41 -13.36 7.76
C GLU A 75 -10.88 -11.92 7.65
N VAL A 76 -11.62 -11.11 6.89
CA VAL A 76 -11.43 -9.64 6.88
C VAL A 76 -12.41 -9.05 7.87
N GLU A 77 -11.92 -8.62 9.03
CA GLU A 77 -12.70 -7.91 10.04
C GLU A 77 -12.48 -6.38 9.91
N ASN A 78 -13.39 -5.61 10.49
CA ASN A 78 -13.36 -4.15 10.42
C ASN A 78 -13.40 -3.59 11.84
N GLU A 79 -12.26 -3.11 12.34
CA GLU A 79 -12.17 -2.37 13.60
C GLU A 79 -12.69 -0.94 13.40
N TYR A 80 -12.41 -0.36 12.22
CA TYR A 80 -12.73 1.04 11.90
C TYR A 80 -14.19 1.29 11.48
N VAL A 81 -15.14 0.63 12.15
CA VAL A 81 -16.60 0.64 11.84
C VAL A 81 -17.24 2.03 11.87
N ARG A 82 -16.65 2.95 12.63
CA ARG A 82 -17.09 4.35 12.72
C ARG A 82 -16.95 5.11 11.39
N THR A 83 -16.10 4.61 10.49
CA THR A 83 -15.79 5.26 9.20
C THR A 83 -16.04 4.32 8.02
N VAL A 84 -15.67 3.05 8.13
CA VAL A 84 -15.64 2.10 7.01
C VAL A 84 -16.93 1.29 6.94
N ARG A 85 -17.58 1.34 5.77
CA ARG A 85 -18.76 0.52 5.42
C ARG A 85 -18.35 -0.68 4.58
N TYR A 86 -19.19 -1.72 4.55
CA TYR A 86 -18.91 -2.93 3.77
C TYR A 86 -18.68 -2.64 2.28
N ASP A 87 -19.58 -1.88 1.65
CA ASP A 87 -19.46 -1.45 0.24
C ASP A 87 -18.70 -0.12 0.06
N GLY A 88 -18.15 0.45 1.14
CA GLY A 88 -17.42 1.71 1.11
C GLY A 88 -18.28 2.91 0.70
N ASN A 89 -17.66 3.84 -0.02
CA ASN A 89 -18.31 5.00 -0.60
C ASN A 89 -18.65 4.74 -2.07
N VAL A 90 -19.84 4.19 -2.30
CA VAL A 90 -20.34 3.81 -3.64
C VAL A 90 -20.32 4.97 -4.63
N LYS A 91 -20.57 6.20 -4.19
CA LYS A 91 -20.52 7.39 -5.07
C LYS A 91 -19.10 7.68 -5.53
N ALA A 92 -18.13 7.68 -4.60
CA ALA A 92 -16.72 7.92 -4.93
C ALA A 92 -16.17 6.84 -5.86
N VAL A 93 -16.47 5.57 -5.58
CA VAL A 93 -16.11 4.44 -6.46
C VAL A 93 -16.74 4.61 -7.85
N GLY A 94 -18.01 5.03 -7.92
CA GLY A 94 -18.69 5.33 -9.18
C GLY A 94 -17.96 6.40 -10.01
N PHE A 95 -17.51 7.49 -9.39
CA PHE A 95 -16.73 8.53 -10.09
C PHE A 95 -15.37 8.01 -10.56
N ILE A 96 -14.67 7.23 -9.73
CA ILE A 96 -13.39 6.61 -10.14
C ILE A 96 -13.61 5.71 -11.35
N GLN A 97 -14.63 4.86 -11.32
CA GLN A 97 -14.97 3.97 -12.44
C GLN A 97 -15.45 4.71 -13.67
N GLN A 98 -16.08 5.88 -13.53
CA GLN A 98 -16.48 6.72 -14.64
C GLN A 98 -15.25 7.28 -15.37
N VAL A 99 -14.28 7.81 -14.62
CA VAL A 99 -13.14 8.58 -15.15
C VAL A 99 -11.94 7.70 -15.54
N PHE A 100 -11.71 6.61 -14.82
CA PHE A 100 -10.50 5.79 -14.95
C PHE A 100 -10.77 4.39 -15.49
N LYS A 101 -9.77 3.83 -16.17
CA LYS A 101 -9.69 2.41 -16.55
C LYS A 101 -8.48 1.74 -15.86
N PRO A 102 -8.60 0.48 -15.44
CA PRO A 102 -7.47 -0.26 -14.88
C PRO A 102 -6.39 -0.47 -15.95
N VAL A 103 -5.13 -0.34 -15.53
CA VAL A 103 -3.94 -0.61 -16.35
C VAL A 103 -2.89 -1.30 -15.51
N ASP A 104 -1.90 -1.91 -16.15
CA ASP A 104 -0.75 -2.43 -15.44
C ASP A 104 0.11 -1.27 -14.91
N ALA A 105 0.66 -1.43 -13.72
CA ALA A 105 1.52 -0.40 -13.13
C ALA A 105 2.73 -1.01 -12.45
N GLU A 106 3.86 -0.31 -12.57
CA GLU A 106 5.10 -0.65 -11.88
C GLU A 106 5.06 -0.17 -10.42
N TRP A 107 5.32 -1.08 -9.49
CA TRP A 107 5.44 -0.85 -8.06
C TRP A 107 6.87 -1.07 -7.62
N ARG A 108 7.45 -0.05 -6.99
CA ARG A 108 8.80 -0.13 -6.45
C ARG A 108 8.90 -1.29 -5.47
N GLY A 109 9.87 -2.17 -5.69
CA GLY A 109 10.07 -3.37 -4.87
C GLY A 109 9.14 -4.54 -5.19
N LEU A 110 8.09 -4.38 -6.00
CA LEU A 110 7.15 -5.44 -6.39
C LEU A 110 7.09 -5.71 -7.91
N GLY A 111 7.66 -4.81 -8.73
CA GLY A 111 7.62 -4.92 -10.18
C GLY A 111 6.28 -4.51 -10.78
N VAL A 112 6.00 -4.94 -12.01
CA VAL A 112 4.74 -4.62 -12.70
C VAL A 112 3.63 -5.54 -12.19
N ILE A 113 2.55 -4.93 -11.69
CA ILE A 113 1.38 -5.64 -11.17
C ILE A 113 0.19 -5.36 -12.09
N ALA A 114 -0.40 -6.44 -12.62
CA ALA A 114 -1.49 -6.36 -13.58
C ALA A 114 -2.74 -5.67 -12.99
N GLY A 115 -3.34 -4.75 -13.74
CA GLY A 115 -4.55 -4.03 -13.34
C GLY A 115 -4.44 -3.21 -12.04
N SER A 116 -3.23 -3.02 -11.51
CA SER A 116 -3.00 -2.29 -10.25
C SER A 116 -2.96 -0.78 -10.43
N GLY A 117 -2.84 -0.30 -11.67
CA GLY A 117 -2.84 1.09 -12.06
C GLY A 117 -4.22 1.60 -12.47
N LEU A 118 -4.34 2.92 -12.53
CA LEU A 118 -5.47 3.62 -13.14
C LEU A 118 -4.95 4.67 -14.12
N ALA A 119 -5.46 4.62 -15.35
CA ALA A 119 -5.26 5.61 -16.40
C ALA A 119 -6.60 6.29 -16.73
N LEU A 120 -6.55 7.52 -17.25
CA LEU A 120 -7.75 8.21 -17.72
C LEU A 120 -8.37 7.42 -18.88
N LYS A 121 -9.70 7.38 -18.92
CA LYS A 121 -10.42 6.87 -20.09
C LYS A 121 -10.32 7.85 -21.25
N ASP A 122 -10.64 7.35 -22.44
CA ASP A 122 -10.50 8.10 -23.69
C ASP A 122 -11.37 9.37 -23.69
N ASP A 123 -12.57 9.31 -23.08
CA ASP A 123 -13.47 10.45 -22.87
C ASP A 123 -12.85 11.57 -22.01
N PHE A 124 -11.79 11.28 -21.25
CA PHE A 124 -11.08 12.21 -20.37
C PHE A 124 -9.64 12.45 -20.81
N LYS A 125 -9.27 12.04 -22.04
CA LYS A 125 -7.91 12.10 -22.56
C LYS A 125 -7.34 13.53 -22.61
N GLU A 126 -8.19 14.54 -22.77
CA GLU A 126 -7.78 15.96 -22.77
C GLU A 126 -7.14 16.42 -21.44
N PHE A 127 -7.40 15.70 -20.35
CA PHE A 127 -6.83 15.96 -19.03
C PHE A 127 -5.54 15.18 -18.76
N ASP A 128 -5.16 14.24 -19.63
CA ASP A 128 -3.91 13.50 -19.50
C ASP A 128 -2.75 14.31 -20.09
N ALA A 129 -1.84 14.76 -19.23
CA ALA A 129 -0.68 15.54 -19.65
C ALA A 129 0.28 14.77 -20.56
N VAL A 130 0.39 13.44 -20.39
CA VAL A 130 1.24 12.60 -21.24
C VAL A 130 0.71 12.62 -22.67
N GLU A 131 -0.60 12.47 -22.82
CA GLU A 131 -1.26 12.48 -24.13
C GLU A 131 -1.34 13.88 -24.74
N LYS A 132 -1.67 14.89 -23.92
CA LYS A 132 -1.83 16.28 -24.37
C LYS A 132 -0.53 16.91 -24.88
N TYR A 133 0.60 16.52 -24.29
CA TYR A 133 1.91 17.12 -24.59
C TYR A 133 2.90 16.13 -25.22
N ASP A 134 2.44 14.95 -25.64
CA ASP A 134 3.28 13.86 -26.20
C ASP A 134 4.54 13.58 -25.35
N LEU A 135 4.35 13.51 -24.03
CA LEU A 135 5.46 13.30 -23.11
C LEU A 135 5.91 11.84 -23.17
N LYS A 136 7.22 11.63 -23.30
CA LYS A 136 7.79 10.29 -23.25
C LYS A 136 8.20 9.96 -21.81
N PRO A 137 7.67 8.88 -21.21
CA PRO A 137 8.07 8.47 -19.88
C PRO A 137 9.58 8.20 -19.83
N MET A 138 10.27 8.83 -18.87
CA MET A 138 11.68 8.53 -18.63
C MET A 138 11.80 7.35 -17.67
N LYS A 139 12.69 6.43 -18.00
CA LYS A 139 13.07 5.36 -17.07
C LYS A 139 14.01 5.94 -16.02
N ILE A 140 13.62 5.83 -14.75
CA ILE A 140 14.41 6.29 -13.62
C ILE A 140 15.05 5.07 -12.97
N GLU A 141 16.37 5.07 -12.85
CA GLU A 141 17.10 4.02 -12.13
C GLU A 141 17.05 4.26 -10.62
N GLU A 142 17.03 3.18 -9.86
CA GLU A 142 17.10 3.29 -8.41
C GLU A 142 18.52 3.71 -7.97
N PRO A 143 18.64 4.62 -6.98
CA PRO A 143 19.93 5.02 -6.47
C PRO A 143 20.75 3.84 -5.94
N LEU A 144 22.02 3.77 -6.32
CA LEU A 144 22.92 2.69 -5.91
C LEU A 144 22.96 2.55 -4.37
N GLY A 145 22.77 1.32 -3.88
CA GLY A 145 22.84 0.99 -2.45
C GLY A 145 21.59 1.36 -1.65
N CYS A 146 20.58 1.99 -2.27
CA CYS A 146 19.30 2.24 -1.63
C CYS A 146 18.50 0.94 -1.51
N LEU A 147 17.92 0.66 -0.33
CA LEU A 147 17.07 -0.51 -0.09
C LEU A 147 15.57 -0.16 -0.05
N CYS A 148 15.15 0.90 -0.76
CA CYS A 148 13.74 1.34 -0.69
C CYS A 148 12.77 0.24 -1.17
N GLY A 149 13.13 -0.52 -2.20
CA GLY A 149 12.29 -1.62 -2.69
C GLY A 149 12.06 -2.69 -1.63
N GLU A 150 13.12 -3.12 -0.95
CA GLU A 150 13.07 -4.11 0.12
C GLU A 150 12.38 -3.58 1.38
N VAL A 151 12.54 -2.30 1.69
CA VAL A 151 11.84 -1.64 2.81
C VAL A 151 10.34 -1.56 2.54
N ILE A 152 9.92 -1.13 1.35
CA ILE A 152 8.50 -1.05 0.96
C ILE A 152 7.86 -2.44 0.97
N ARG A 153 8.60 -3.47 0.51
CA ARG A 153 8.13 -4.86 0.56
C ARG A 153 8.06 -5.44 1.98
N GLY A 154 8.73 -4.81 2.94
CA GLY A 154 8.82 -5.30 4.32
C GLY A 154 9.86 -6.40 4.54
N SER A 155 10.71 -6.71 3.54
CA SER A 155 11.78 -7.71 3.68
C SER A 155 13.02 -7.18 4.40
N LYS A 156 13.15 -5.85 4.51
CA LYS A 156 14.25 -5.17 5.21
C LYS A 156 13.71 -3.99 6.02
N LYS A 157 14.31 -3.71 7.17
CA LYS A 157 14.07 -2.48 7.94
C LYS A 157 14.94 -1.34 7.40
N PRO A 158 14.53 -0.06 7.57
CA PRO A 158 15.38 1.08 7.25
C PRO A 158 16.77 1.00 7.90
N THR A 159 16.86 0.49 9.13
CA THR A 159 18.12 0.33 9.89
C THR A 159 19.08 -0.71 9.29
N GLU A 160 18.60 -1.58 8.40
CA GLU A 160 19.44 -2.50 7.64
C GLU A 160 20.05 -1.84 6.38
N CYS A 161 19.57 -0.66 5.98
CA CYS A 161 20.12 0.08 4.87
C CYS A 161 21.37 0.85 5.30
N LYS A 162 22.52 0.55 4.67
CA LYS A 162 23.81 1.22 4.96
C LYS A 162 23.80 2.73 4.73
N LEU A 163 22.82 3.25 4.00
CA LEU A 163 22.68 4.69 3.73
C LEU A 163 21.87 5.42 4.79
N TYR A 164 20.95 4.72 5.48
CA TYR A 164 20.01 5.30 6.43
C TYR A 164 20.72 5.97 7.61
N ARG A 165 20.27 7.18 7.99
CA ARG A 165 20.88 8.06 9.02
C ARG A 165 22.34 8.44 8.81
N ARG A 166 22.95 8.00 7.71
CA ARG A 166 24.29 8.42 7.30
C ARG A 166 24.15 9.45 6.20
N VAL A 167 24.38 9.03 4.97
CA VAL A 167 24.23 9.89 3.79
C VAL A 167 22.77 10.14 3.43
N CYS A 168 21.86 9.21 3.74
CA CYS A 168 20.42 9.34 3.49
C CYS A 168 19.71 9.81 4.76
N ASN A 169 19.24 11.06 4.75
CA ASN A 169 18.50 11.71 5.84
C ASN A 169 17.50 12.75 5.26
N PRO A 170 16.59 13.34 6.05
CA PRO A 170 15.59 14.27 5.51
C PRO A 170 16.16 15.51 4.80
N ASN A 171 17.35 15.97 5.18
CA ASN A 171 18.02 17.11 4.52
C ASN A 171 18.78 16.69 3.25
N ASN A 172 19.16 15.41 3.15
CA ASN A 172 19.84 14.83 1.99
C ASN A 172 19.25 13.45 1.66
N PRO A 173 18.02 13.39 1.11
CA PRO A 173 17.35 12.13 0.87
C PRO A 173 17.91 11.44 -0.38
N VAL A 174 18.36 10.19 -0.23
CA VAL A 174 18.82 9.38 -1.38
C VAL A 174 17.66 8.68 -2.07
N GLY A 175 16.77 8.04 -1.30
CA GLY A 175 15.65 7.26 -1.84
C GLY A 175 14.29 7.85 -1.47
N PRO A 176 13.21 7.50 -2.20
CA PRO A 176 11.89 8.10 -1.99
C PRO A 176 11.30 7.81 -0.61
N CYS A 177 11.67 6.71 0.05
CA CYS A 177 11.20 6.43 1.41
C CYS A 177 11.73 7.43 2.46
N MET A 178 12.76 8.24 2.13
CA MET A 178 13.23 9.35 2.97
C MET A 178 12.66 10.71 2.52
N VAL A 179 12.18 10.82 1.27
CA VAL A 179 11.56 12.05 0.73
C VAL A 179 10.09 12.15 1.15
N SER A 180 9.36 11.04 1.04
CA SER A 180 7.91 11.02 1.29
C SER A 180 7.60 11.21 2.76
N SER A 181 6.59 12.02 3.07
CA SER A 181 6.02 12.16 4.42
C SER A 181 5.42 10.85 4.94
N GLU A 182 5.01 9.95 4.04
CA GLU A 182 4.51 8.61 4.36
C GLU A 182 5.59 7.52 4.23
N GLY A 183 6.83 7.91 3.94
CA GLY A 183 7.94 6.99 3.72
C GLY A 183 8.40 6.33 5.02
N THR A 184 8.54 5.00 5.02
CA THR A 184 8.97 4.24 6.20
C THR A 184 10.34 4.69 6.73
N CYS A 185 11.29 5.04 5.85
CA CYS A 185 12.60 5.52 6.29
C CYS A 185 12.51 6.88 6.98
N ALA A 186 11.71 7.81 6.45
CA ALA A 186 11.45 9.10 7.10
C ALA A 186 10.76 8.90 8.46
N ALA A 187 9.75 8.04 8.54
CA ALA A 187 9.06 7.72 9.80
C ALA A 187 10.02 7.17 10.87
N TYR A 188 10.88 6.21 10.52
CA TYR A 188 11.93 5.70 11.40
C TYR A 188 12.91 6.81 11.84
N TYR A 189 13.26 7.71 10.92
CA TYR A 189 14.18 8.81 11.21
C TYR A 189 13.58 9.77 12.26
N TYR A 190 12.34 10.20 12.06
CA TYR A 190 11.67 11.11 13.00
C TYR A 190 11.35 10.45 14.34
N ALA A 191 11.08 9.14 14.35
CA ALA A 191 10.85 8.38 15.57
C ALA A 191 12.15 8.08 16.36
N GLY A 192 13.32 8.48 15.88
CA GLY A 192 14.57 8.25 16.60
C GLY A 192 15.09 6.80 16.53
N VAL A 193 14.61 5.98 15.59
CA VAL A 193 14.99 4.56 15.48
C VAL A 193 16.32 4.41 14.77
N GLU A 194 17.28 3.74 15.42
CA GLU A 194 18.65 3.48 14.95
C GLU A 194 18.92 2.00 14.65
#